data_AF-A0A1B8QK71-F1
#
_entry.id   AF-A0A1B8QK71-F1
#
_cell.length_a   1.000
_cell.length_b   1.000
_cell.length_c   1.000
_cell.angle_alpha   90.00
_cell.angle_beta   90.00
_cell.angle_gamma   90.00
#
_symmetry.space_group_name_H-M   'P 1'
#
loop_
_entity.id
_entity.type
_entity.pdbx_description
1 polymer ?
#
loop_
_entity_poly.entity_id
_entity_poly.type
_entity_poly.pdbx_seq_one_letter_code
_entity_poly.pdbx_strand_id
1 'polypeptide(L)'
;MNIKALVAFVVLIAMGIFSYSYYSSKKHAEQLAIMKAETAKTQAEVARMRAEQKEAEQQRIASRAPLNQGTQTASATATSASMVASKEVEVKLVNYEEVDKAKLQDIKARWESTRALANSTSRIALAPIVRDLQAERQELEKLNVTKCLTPAKDKLLTAMKINEESFLAFMNDADLGKLVAQVKVEDVQKNIDDYTRISSMCN
;
A
#
# COMPACT_ATOMS: atom_id res chain seq x y z
N MET A 1 -28.29 -11.40 -54.81
CA MET A 1 -26.95 -10.89 -54.44
C MET A 1 -25.92 -11.62 -55.29
N ASN A 2 -24.98 -10.91 -55.92
CA ASN A 2 -24.07 -11.48 -56.92
C ASN A 2 -22.91 -12.20 -56.21
N ILE A 3 -22.80 -13.53 -56.34
CA ILE A 3 -21.76 -14.35 -55.65
C ILE A 3 -20.34 -13.82 -55.91
N LYS A 4 -20.08 -13.31 -57.11
CA LYS A 4 -18.78 -12.71 -57.48
C LYS A 4 -18.43 -11.48 -56.63
N ALA A 5 -19.43 -10.66 -56.27
CA ALA A 5 -19.22 -9.49 -55.44
C ALA A 5 -18.95 -9.85 -53.97
N LEU A 6 -19.55 -10.92 -53.47
CA LEU A 6 -19.32 -11.40 -52.10
C LEU A 6 -17.89 -11.97 -51.93
N VAL A 7 -17.42 -12.74 -52.91
CA VAL A 7 -16.04 -13.29 -52.88
C VAL A 7 -14.99 -12.18 -52.92
N ALA A 8 -15.19 -11.15 -53.76
CA ALA A 8 -14.27 -10.01 -53.84
C ALA A 8 -14.16 -9.24 -52.51
N PHE A 9 -15.28 -9.07 -51.80
CA PHE A 9 -15.32 -8.36 -50.53
C PHE A 9 -14.56 -9.11 -49.41
N VAL A 10 -14.71 -10.43 -49.33
CA VAL A 10 -14.00 -11.27 -48.35
C VAL A 10 -12.49 -11.22 -48.55
N VAL A 11 -12.02 -11.22 -49.80
CA VAL A 11 -10.59 -11.12 -50.13
C VAL A 11 -9.99 -9.78 -49.69
N LEU A 12 -10.72 -8.68 -49.87
CA LEU A 12 -10.26 -7.35 -49.42
C LEU A 12 -10.15 -7.26 -47.90
N ILE A 13 -11.11 -7.83 -47.17
CA ILE A 13 -11.05 -7.88 -45.70
C ILE A 13 -9.83 -8.70 -45.25
N ALA A 14 -9.60 -9.87 -45.86
CA ALA A 14 -8.46 -10.71 -45.50
C ALA A 14 -7.11 -10.02 -45.74
N MET A 15 -6.95 -9.30 -46.87
CA MET A 15 -5.75 -8.50 -47.13
C MET A 15 -5.57 -7.38 -46.10
N GLY A 16 -6.66 -6.69 -45.72
CA GLY A 16 -6.61 -5.63 -44.70
C GLY A 16 -6.13 -6.16 -43.34
N ILE A 17 -6.68 -7.29 -42.88
CA ILE A 17 -6.29 -7.93 -41.61
C ILE A 17 -4.83 -8.35 -41.64
N PHE A 18 -4.37 -8.97 -42.74
CA PHE A 18 -2.99 -9.45 -42.86
C PHE A 18 -1.98 -8.30 -42.88
N SER A 19 -2.28 -7.23 -43.60
CA SER A 19 -1.47 -6.01 -43.66
C SER A 19 -1.35 -5.33 -42.29
N TYR A 20 -2.46 -5.26 -41.55
CA TYR A 20 -2.50 -4.67 -40.21
C TYR A 20 -1.69 -5.49 -39.19
N SER A 21 -1.85 -6.82 -39.21
CA SER A 21 -1.10 -7.73 -38.33
C SER A 21 0.42 -7.63 -38.55
N TYR A 22 0.85 -7.60 -39.82
CA TYR A 22 2.26 -7.46 -40.18
C TYR A 22 2.86 -6.11 -39.74
N TYR A 23 2.13 -5.01 -39.94
CA TYR A 23 2.58 -3.67 -39.53
C TYR A 23 2.64 -3.52 -38.00
N SER A 24 1.65 -4.04 -37.28
CA SER A 24 1.59 -4.01 -35.81
C SER A 24 2.77 -4.76 -35.18
N SER A 25 3.10 -5.95 -35.69
CA SER A 25 4.20 -6.78 -35.17
C SER A 25 5.56 -6.07 -35.20
N LYS A 26 5.87 -5.33 -36.27
CA LYS A 26 7.13 -4.60 -36.42
C LYS A 26 7.30 -3.50 -35.37
N LYS A 27 6.22 -2.78 -35.04
CA LYS A 27 6.25 -1.70 -34.04
C LYS A 27 6.45 -2.22 -32.61
N HIS A 28 5.92 -3.40 -32.29
CA HIS A 28 6.13 -4.05 -30.99
C HIS A 28 7.58 -4.49 -30.77
N ALA A 29 8.26 -4.96 -31.82
CA ALA A 29 9.66 -5.39 -31.71
C ALA A 29 10.60 -4.22 -31.34
N GLU A 30 10.37 -3.04 -31.91
CA GLU A 30 11.17 -1.84 -31.65
C GLU A 30 10.94 -1.30 -30.23
N GLN A 31 9.68 -1.25 -29.78
CA GLN A 31 9.33 -0.83 -28.41
C GLN A 31 9.91 -1.79 -27.35
N LEU A 32 9.92 -3.10 -27.65
CA LEU A 32 10.50 -4.09 -26.75
C LEU A 32 12.01 -3.92 -26.59
N ALA A 33 12.72 -3.54 -27.66
CA ALA A 33 14.15 -3.27 -27.61
C ALA A 33 14.47 -2.03 -26.76
N ILE A 34 13.68 -0.96 -26.91
CA ILE A 34 13.82 0.28 -26.12
C ILE A 34 13.55 0.00 -24.65
N MET A 35 12.45 -0.67 -24.32
CA MET A 35 12.13 -1.03 -22.93
C MET A 35 13.21 -1.91 -22.31
N LYS A 36 13.73 -2.92 -23.02
CA LYS A 36 14.82 -3.75 -22.49
C LYS A 36 16.09 -2.95 -22.21
N ALA A 37 16.42 -1.97 -23.06
CA ALA A 37 17.57 -1.10 -22.84
C ALA A 37 17.38 -0.16 -21.63
N GLU A 38 16.17 0.37 -21.43
CA GLU A 38 15.85 1.21 -20.28
C GLU A 38 15.83 0.38 -18.98
N THR A 39 15.24 -0.82 -19.02
CA THR A 39 15.21 -1.74 -17.87
C THR A 39 16.62 -2.14 -17.44
N ALA A 40 17.52 -2.39 -18.39
CA ALA A 40 18.92 -2.73 -18.09
C ALA A 40 19.67 -1.58 -17.40
N LYS A 41 19.42 -0.32 -17.80
CA LYS A 41 19.99 0.86 -17.15
C LYS A 41 19.47 1.03 -15.72
N THR A 42 18.16 0.93 -15.53
CA THR A 42 17.53 1.02 -14.21
C THR A 42 17.98 -0.10 -13.28
N GLN A 43 18.12 -1.34 -13.81
CA GLN A 43 18.63 -2.46 -13.03
C GLN A 43 20.09 -2.26 -12.61
N ALA A 44 20.92 -1.70 -13.47
CA ALA A 44 22.31 -1.37 -13.12
C ALA A 44 22.39 -0.29 -12.03
N GLU A 45 21.55 0.75 -12.12
CA GLU A 45 21.49 1.82 -11.11
C GLU A 45 21.01 1.30 -9.75
N VAL A 46 19.95 0.48 -9.73
CA VAL A 46 19.46 -0.15 -8.49
C VAL A 46 20.50 -1.10 -7.88
N ALA A 47 21.25 -1.83 -8.71
CA ALA A 47 22.34 -2.68 -8.21
C ALA A 47 23.46 -1.85 -7.55
N ARG A 48 23.80 -0.68 -8.09
CA ARG A 48 24.78 0.24 -7.50
C ARG A 48 24.30 0.82 -6.17
N MET A 49 23.07 1.31 -6.12
CA MET A 49 22.47 1.81 -4.87
C MET A 49 22.40 0.73 -3.78
N ARG A 50 22.07 -0.52 -4.15
CA ARG A 50 22.06 -1.65 -3.20
C ARG A 50 23.46 -2.03 -2.71
N ALA A 51 24.50 -1.88 -3.53
CA ALA A 51 25.88 -2.10 -3.10
C ALA A 51 26.33 -1.03 -2.10
N GLU A 52 26.06 0.24 -2.40
CA GLU A 52 26.36 1.38 -1.50
C GLU A 52 25.59 1.29 -0.18
N GLN A 53 24.33 0.88 -0.20
CA GLN A 53 23.55 0.65 1.02
C GLN A 53 24.11 -0.49 1.88
N LYS A 54 24.57 -1.58 1.26
CA LYS A 54 25.22 -2.68 1.99
C LYS A 54 26.52 -2.25 2.65
N GLU A 55 27.32 -1.44 1.96
CA GLU A 55 28.56 -0.88 2.53
C GLU A 55 28.24 0.07 3.70
N ALA A 56 27.24 0.95 3.56
CA ALA A 56 26.82 1.86 4.62
C ALA A 56 26.22 1.12 5.84
N GLU A 57 25.46 0.05 5.61
CA GLU A 57 24.90 -0.80 6.67
C GLU A 57 26.01 -1.59 7.40
N GLN A 58 26.97 -2.13 6.66
CA GLN A 58 28.09 -2.88 7.23
C GLN A 58 29.02 -1.95 8.04
N GLN A 59 29.20 -0.70 7.63
CA GLN A 59 29.88 0.33 8.43
C GLN A 59 29.08 0.72 9.68
N ARG A 60 27.74 0.79 9.63
CA ARG A 60 26.88 1.03 10.80
C ARG A 60 26.89 -0.11 11.80
N ILE A 61 27.04 -1.36 11.35
CA ILE A 61 27.14 -2.53 12.23
C ILE A 61 28.56 -2.65 12.82
N ALA A 62 29.61 -2.38 12.04
CA ALA A 62 31.00 -2.40 12.53
C ALA A 62 31.31 -1.30 13.56
N SER A 63 30.60 -0.15 13.49
CA SER A 63 30.68 0.93 14.49
C SER A 63 29.81 0.68 15.73
N ARG A 64 28.96 -0.34 15.72
CA ARG A 64 28.20 -0.83 16.88
C ARG A 64 28.94 -2.02 17.51
N ALA A 65 29.99 -1.74 18.29
CA ALA A 65 30.56 -2.74 19.18
C ALA A 65 29.51 -3.18 20.24
N PRO A 66 29.44 -4.47 20.62
CA PRO A 66 28.44 -4.96 21.58
C PRO A 66 28.80 -4.56 23.02
N LEU A 67 27.98 -3.71 23.63
CA LEU A 67 27.91 -3.56 25.09
C LEU A 67 27.18 -4.79 25.64
N ASN A 68 27.98 -5.72 26.16
CA ASN A 68 27.54 -6.95 26.80
C ASN A 68 27.60 -6.75 28.33
N GLN A 69 26.50 -7.04 29.03
CA GLN A 69 26.44 -7.56 30.41
C GLN A 69 24.94 -7.82 30.69
N GLY A 70 24.43 -9.02 30.95
CA GLY A 70 25.09 -10.19 31.52
C GLY A 70 24.84 -10.27 33.03
N THR A 71 23.67 -10.81 33.39
CA THR A 71 23.40 -11.64 34.59
C THR A 71 23.32 -10.98 35.97
N GLN A 72 22.16 -11.11 36.64
CA GLN A 72 22.06 -11.78 37.97
C GLN A 72 20.62 -12.01 38.43
N THR A 73 20.30 -13.28 38.61
CA THR A 73 19.22 -13.86 39.43
C THR A 73 19.65 -13.98 40.90
N ALA A 74 18.66 -13.89 41.81
CA ALA A 74 18.58 -14.48 43.17
C ALA A 74 18.69 -13.55 44.42
N SER A 75 17.55 -13.49 45.12
CA SER A 75 17.30 -13.67 46.57
C SER A 75 17.76 -12.66 47.65
N ALA A 76 16.72 -12.18 48.37
CA ALA A 76 16.59 -12.02 49.83
C ALA A 76 17.48 -11.03 50.62
N THR A 77 16.81 -10.06 51.26
CA THR A 77 16.70 -9.86 52.73
C THR A 77 16.79 -8.37 53.14
N ALA A 78 15.67 -7.90 53.72
CA ALA A 78 15.51 -6.88 54.77
C ALA A 78 16.37 -5.59 54.77
N THR A 79 15.70 -4.44 54.80
CA THR A 79 15.55 -3.54 55.97
C THR A 79 15.40 -2.08 55.52
N SER A 80 14.25 -1.53 55.92
CA SER A 80 13.85 -0.13 56.11
C SER A 80 14.98 0.92 56.21
N ALA A 81 14.85 2.03 55.47
CA ALA A 81 14.64 3.37 56.03
C ALA A 81 14.79 4.48 54.98
N SER A 82 13.70 5.23 54.82
CA SER A 82 13.64 6.69 54.71
C SER A 82 14.37 7.45 53.58
N MET A 83 13.52 8.13 52.82
CA MET A 83 13.53 9.60 52.62
C MET A 83 14.13 10.20 51.34
N VAL A 84 13.22 10.91 50.66
CA VAL A 84 13.37 12.14 49.85
C VAL A 84 13.91 11.97 48.43
N ALA A 85 13.00 11.96 47.47
CA ALA A 85 12.79 13.11 46.58
C ALA A 85 11.79 12.69 45.50
N SER A 86 10.50 12.86 45.78
CA SER A 86 9.47 12.86 44.76
C SER A 86 9.74 14.05 43.84
N LYS A 87 10.51 13.82 42.78
CA LYS A 87 10.48 14.70 41.62
C LYS A 87 9.12 14.46 40.99
N GLU A 88 8.20 15.38 41.27
CA GLU A 88 6.94 15.48 40.55
C GLU A 88 7.28 15.54 39.06
N VAL A 89 7.18 14.40 38.39
CA VAL A 89 7.02 14.36 36.96
C VAL A 89 5.63 14.92 36.76
N GLU A 90 5.57 16.19 36.36
CA GLU A 90 4.39 16.78 35.75
C GLU A 90 3.95 15.84 34.63
N VAL A 91 3.00 14.96 34.94
CA VAL A 91 2.33 14.13 33.95
C VAL A 91 1.54 15.12 33.14
N LYS A 92 2.14 15.61 32.06
CA LYS A 92 1.40 16.26 30.98
C LYS A 92 0.31 15.25 30.63
N LEU A 93 -0.94 15.59 30.94
CA LEU A 93 -2.12 14.85 30.48
C LEU A 93 -2.10 14.97 28.95
N VAL A 94 -1.30 14.13 28.29
CA VAL A 94 -1.43 13.93 26.86
C VAL A 94 -2.79 13.27 26.73
N ASN A 95 -3.72 13.95 26.06
CA ASN A 95 -4.97 13.34 25.67
C ASN A 95 -4.63 12.23 24.66
N TYR A 96 -4.36 11.03 25.17
CA TYR A 96 -3.99 9.87 24.36
C TYR A 96 -5.04 9.56 23.31
N GLU A 97 -6.31 9.87 23.59
CA GLU A 97 -7.41 9.71 22.63
C GLU A 97 -7.30 10.69 21.46
N GLU A 98 -7.02 11.96 21.73
CA GLU A 98 -6.80 12.97 20.68
C GLU A 98 -5.59 12.60 19.80
N VAL A 99 -4.51 12.13 20.42
CA VAL A 99 -3.31 11.66 19.70
C VAL A 99 -3.63 10.44 18.83
N ASP A 100 -4.36 9.46 19.34
CA ASP A 100 -4.70 8.26 18.58
C ASP A 100 -5.72 8.54 17.47
N LYS A 101 -6.68 9.46 17.72
CA LYS A 101 -7.61 9.96 16.70
C LYS A 101 -6.87 10.66 15.57
N ALA A 102 -5.88 11.50 15.88
CA ALA A 102 -5.04 12.15 14.88
C ALA A 102 -4.25 11.13 14.04
N LYS A 103 -3.68 10.08 14.64
CA LYS A 103 -3.00 9.00 13.90
C LYS A 103 -3.95 8.26 12.96
N LEU A 104 -5.17 7.97 13.41
CA LEU A 104 -6.18 7.33 12.56
C LEU A 104 -6.56 8.22 11.37
N GLN A 105 -6.74 9.52 11.60
CA GLN A 105 -7.08 10.48 10.55
C GLN A 105 -5.94 10.64 9.53
N ASP A 106 -4.70 10.67 9.99
CA ASP A 106 -3.51 10.73 9.15
C ASP A 106 -3.41 9.50 8.22
N ILE A 107 -3.53 8.29 8.76
CA ILE A 107 -3.53 7.06 7.93
C ILE A 107 -4.69 7.08 6.94
N LYS A 108 -5.89 7.48 7.36
CA LYS A 108 -7.05 7.59 6.46
C LYS A 108 -6.78 8.56 5.32
N ALA A 109 -6.23 9.74 5.60
CA ALA A 109 -5.99 10.78 4.61
C ALA A 109 -4.95 10.32 3.57
N ARG A 110 -3.86 9.68 4.02
CA ARG A 110 -2.87 9.07 3.12
C ARG A 110 -3.52 8.01 2.24
N TRP A 111 -4.29 7.10 2.84
CA TRP A 111 -4.97 6.05 2.11
C TRP A 111 -5.98 6.57 1.08
N GLU A 112 -6.76 7.61 1.41
CA GLU A 112 -7.67 8.22 0.44
C GLU A 112 -6.91 8.87 -0.72
N SER A 113 -5.75 9.47 -0.46
CA SER A 113 -4.87 10.01 -1.50
C SER A 113 -4.32 8.91 -2.41
N THR A 114 -3.76 7.84 -1.82
CA THR A 114 -3.24 6.67 -2.55
C THR A 114 -4.37 5.98 -3.34
N ARG A 115 -5.57 5.90 -2.78
CA ARG A 115 -6.77 5.35 -3.44
C ARG A 115 -7.23 6.20 -4.61
N ALA A 116 -7.19 7.53 -4.50
CA ALA A 116 -7.51 8.43 -5.60
C ALA A 116 -6.51 8.26 -6.77
N LEU A 117 -5.22 8.13 -6.45
CA LEU A 117 -4.19 7.82 -7.44
C LEU A 117 -4.45 6.45 -8.10
N ALA A 118 -4.78 5.43 -7.31
CA ALA A 118 -5.13 4.10 -7.83
C ALA A 118 -6.32 4.13 -8.80
N ASN A 119 -7.39 4.85 -8.45
CA ASN A 119 -8.60 4.98 -9.29
C ASN A 119 -8.35 5.65 -10.64
N SER A 120 -7.29 6.45 -10.77
CA SER A 120 -6.90 7.15 -12.00
C SER A 120 -5.77 6.46 -12.75
N THR A 121 -5.24 5.35 -12.22
CA THR A 121 -4.09 4.66 -12.78
C THR A 121 -4.51 3.48 -13.64
N SER A 122 -3.84 3.33 -14.79
CA SER A 122 -4.07 2.17 -15.66
C SER A 122 -3.66 0.86 -14.98
N ARG A 123 -4.31 -0.24 -15.37
CA ARG A 123 -4.04 -1.59 -14.85
C ARG A 123 -2.55 -1.97 -14.86
N ILE A 124 -1.81 -1.58 -15.89
CA ILE A 124 -0.38 -1.93 -16.08
C ILE A 124 0.51 -1.27 -15.02
N ALA A 125 0.14 -0.09 -14.54
CA ALA A 125 0.91 0.68 -13.55
C ALA A 125 0.34 0.59 -12.12
N LEU A 126 -0.73 -0.17 -11.91
CA LEU A 126 -1.49 -0.18 -10.66
C LEU A 126 -0.81 -0.97 -9.53
N ALA A 127 0.01 -1.97 -9.86
CA ALA A 127 0.68 -2.84 -8.89
C ALA A 127 1.47 -2.12 -7.78
N PRO A 128 2.35 -1.14 -8.06
CA PRO A 128 3.05 -0.41 -6.99
C PRO A 128 2.08 0.35 -6.07
N ILE A 129 1.02 0.94 -6.61
CA ILE A 129 0.05 1.71 -5.80
C ILE A 129 -0.76 0.77 -4.90
N VAL A 130 -1.15 -0.41 -5.39
CA VAL A 130 -1.84 -1.41 -4.56
C VAL A 130 -0.96 -1.93 -3.43
N ARG A 131 0.35 -2.09 -3.66
CA ARG A 131 1.29 -2.40 -2.58
C ARG A 131 1.31 -1.28 -1.54
N ASP A 132 1.27 -0.02 -1.95
CA ASP A 132 1.28 1.12 -1.04
C ASP A 132 -0.03 1.19 -0.21
N LEU A 133 -1.19 0.94 -0.84
CA LEU A 133 -2.47 0.77 -0.12
C LEU A 133 -2.39 -0.34 0.94
N GLN A 134 -1.83 -1.50 0.58
CA GLN A 134 -1.66 -2.63 1.50
C GLN A 134 -0.71 -2.29 2.65
N ALA A 135 0.32 -1.49 2.42
CA ALA A 135 1.25 -1.05 3.45
C ALA A 135 0.57 -0.13 4.46
N GLU A 136 -0.23 0.83 4.01
CA GLU A 136 -1.03 1.73 4.86
C GLU A 136 -2.05 0.94 5.69
N ARG A 137 -2.71 -0.06 5.09
CA ARG A 137 -3.62 -0.95 5.85
C ARG A 137 -2.88 -1.72 6.93
N GLN A 138 -1.72 -2.29 6.62
CA GLN A 138 -0.91 -3.02 7.60
C GLN A 138 -0.39 -2.11 8.72
N GLU A 139 -0.11 -0.84 8.42
CA GLU A 139 0.20 0.18 9.42
C GLU A 139 -1.00 0.38 10.36
N LEU A 140 -2.20 0.55 9.81
CA LEU A 140 -3.43 0.68 10.59
C LEU A 140 -3.69 -0.56 11.46
N GLU A 141 -3.47 -1.77 10.94
CA GLU A 141 -3.66 -3.02 11.70
C GLU A 141 -2.78 -3.05 12.96
N LYS A 142 -1.55 -2.55 12.87
CA LYS A 142 -0.58 -2.50 13.98
C LYS A 142 -0.80 -1.34 14.93
N LEU A 143 -1.55 -0.31 14.53
CA LEU A 143 -1.81 0.85 15.36
C LEU A 143 -2.67 0.48 16.57
N ASN A 144 -2.12 0.60 17.77
CA ASN A 144 -2.92 0.51 19.00
C ASN A 144 -3.62 1.85 19.22
N VAL A 145 -4.91 1.80 19.51
CA VAL A 145 -5.75 2.97 19.79
C VAL A 145 -6.51 2.77 21.09
N THR A 146 -7.02 3.85 21.67
CA THR A 146 -7.91 3.78 22.84
C THR A 146 -9.14 2.92 22.55
N LYS A 147 -9.74 2.35 23.61
CA LYS A 147 -10.91 1.47 23.50
C LYS A 147 -12.08 2.14 22.77
N CYS A 148 -12.25 3.47 22.91
CA CYS A 148 -13.29 4.21 22.20
C CYS A 148 -13.08 4.15 20.69
N LEU A 149 -11.83 4.25 20.22
CA LEU A 149 -11.47 4.34 18.81
C LEU A 149 -11.34 2.98 18.12
N THR A 150 -11.29 1.86 18.85
CA THR A 150 -11.19 0.52 18.26
C THR A 150 -12.26 0.24 17.19
N PRO A 151 -13.56 0.51 17.41
CA PRO A 151 -14.58 0.26 16.41
C PRO A 151 -14.42 1.16 15.17
N ALA A 152 -13.90 2.39 15.34
CA ALA A 152 -13.59 3.26 14.21
C ALA A 152 -12.43 2.69 13.38
N LYS A 153 -11.34 2.27 14.04
CA LYS A 153 -10.22 1.58 13.40
C LYS A 153 -10.69 0.38 12.58
N ASP A 154 -11.57 -0.46 13.14
CA ASP A 154 -12.07 -1.68 12.48
C ASP A 154 -12.89 -1.36 11.22
N LYS A 155 -13.66 -0.27 11.25
CA LYS A 155 -14.40 0.22 10.08
C LYS A 155 -13.48 0.71 8.98
N LEU A 156 -12.46 1.50 9.33
CA LEU A 156 -11.46 1.95 8.36
C LEU A 156 -10.70 0.76 7.76
N LEU A 157 -10.28 -0.21 8.58
CA LEU A 157 -9.65 -1.46 8.10
C LEU A 157 -10.53 -2.22 7.11
N THR A 158 -11.82 -2.30 7.40
CA THR A 158 -12.79 -2.97 6.52
C THR A 158 -12.91 -2.25 5.17
N ALA A 159 -13.01 -0.91 5.19
CA ALA A 159 -13.03 -0.11 3.96
C ALA A 159 -11.76 -0.33 3.10
N MET A 160 -10.58 -0.33 3.74
CA MET A 160 -9.30 -0.56 3.08
C MET A 160 -9.25 -1.95 2.42
N LYS A 161 -9.64 -3.02 3.14
CA LYS A 161 -9.65 -4.40 2.62
C LYS A 161 -10.54 -4.55 1.40
N ILE A 162 -11.78 -4.05 1.49
CA ILE A 162 -12.74 -4.12 0.40
C ILE A 162 -12.23 -3.38 -0.85
N ASN A 163 -11.60 -2.22 -0.66
CA ASN A 163 -11.05 -1.43 -1.75
C ASN A 163 -9.83 -2.11 -2.39
N GLU A 164 -8.92 -2.66 -1.59
CA GLU A 164 -7.78 -3.46 -2.07
C GLU A 164 -8.23 -4.67 -2.90
N GLU A 165 -9.23 -5.42 -2.43
CA GLU A 165 -9.81 -6.55 -3.16
C GLU A 165 -10.37 -6.15 -4.52
N SER A 166 -11.00 -4.97 -4.59
CA SER A 166 -11.56 -4.44 -5.84
C SER A 166 -10.45 -4.13 -6.85
N PHE A 167 -9.34 -3.54 -6.40
CA PHE A 167 -8.18 -3.28 -7.26
C PHE A 167 -7.48 -4.57 -7.68
N LEU A 168 -7.30 -5.53 -6.78
CA LEU A 168 -6.73 -6.83 -7.11
C LEU A 168 -7.60 -7.59 -8.14
N ALA A 169 -8.92 -7.54 -7.98
CA ALA A 169 -9.84 -8.10 -8.97
C ALA A 169 -9.68 -7.43 -10.34
N PHE A 170 -9.62 -6.09 -10.39
CA PHE A 170 -9.38 -5.34 -11.63
C PHE A 170 -8.02 -5.62 -12.25
N MET A 171 -6.98 -5.79 -11.43
CA MET A 171 -5.65 -6.19 -11.88
C MET A 171 -5.62 -7.60 -12.45
N ASN A 172 -6.50 -8.49 -12.02
CA ASN A 172 -6.59 -9.86 -12.53
C ASN A 172 -7.47 -9.97 -13.79
N ASP A 173 -8.63 -9.32 -13.76
CA ASP A 173 -9.61 -9.30 -14.86
C ASP A 173 -10.36 -7.97 -14.82
N ALA A 174 -10.31 -7.22 -15.92
CA ALA A 174 -10.85 -5.87 -15.97
C ALA A 174 -12.39 -5.84 -15.88
N ASP A 175 -13.07 -6.83 -16.44
CA ASP A 175 -14.54 -6.91 -16.45
C ASP A 175 -15.05 -7.38 -15.08
N LEU A 176 -14.40 -8.40 -14.51
CA LEU A 176 -14.68 -8.84 -13.14
C LEU A 176 -14.40 -7.73 -12.13
N GLY A 177 -13.26 -7.04 -12.27
CA GLY A 177 -12.89 -5.95 -11.38
C GLY A 177 -13.87 -4.79 -11.43
N LYS A 178 -14.38 -4.45 -12.61
CA LYS A 178 -15.43 -3.44 -12.76
C LYS A 178 -16.71 -3.85 -12.02
N LEU A 179 -17.13 -5.10 -12.15
CA LEU A 179 -18.30 -5.62 -11.45
C LEU A 179 -18.11 -5.61 -9.92
N VAL A 180 -16.97 -6.10 -9.44
CA VAL A 180 -16.63 -6.11 -8.01
C VAL A 180 -16.61 -4.69 -7.45
N ALA A 181 -15.98 -3.75 -8.16
CA ALA A 181 -15.94 -2.35 -7.74
C ALA A 181 -17.35 -1.73 -7.67
N GLN A 182 -18.24 -2.02 -8.63
CA GLN A 182 -19.61 -1.54 -8.62
C GLN A 182 -20.42 -2.07 -7.44
N VAL A 183 -20.29 -3.36 -7.12
CA VAL A 183 -21.01 -3.99 -6.01
C VAL A 183 -20.50 -3.47 -4.66
N LYS A 184 -19.19 -3.24 -4.53
CA LYS A 184 -18.55 -2.95 -3.24
C LYS A 184 -18.31 -1.46 -2.97
N VAL A 185 -18.58 -0.56 -3.92
CA VAL A 185 -18.34 0.89 -3.72
C VAL A 185 -19.16 1.45 -2.55
N GLU A 186 -20.42 1.01 -2.42
CA GLU A 186 -21.30 1.42 -1.33
C GLU A 186 -20.79 0.91 0.01
N ASP A 187 -20.26 -0.32 0.06
CA ASP A 187 -19.67 -0.88 1.28
C ASP A 187 -18.42 -0.12 1.72
N VAL A 188 -17.55 0.28 0.79
CA VAL A 188 -16.38 1.12 1.11
C VAL A 188 -16.85 2.44 1.71
N GLN A 189 -17.80 3.12 1.06
CA GLN A 189 -18.28 4.43 1.52
C GLN A 189 -18.96 4.33 2.89
N LYS A 190 -19.83 3.33 3.07
CA LYS A 190 -20.51 3.09 4.35
C LYS A 190 -19.53 2.87 5.49
N ASN A 191 -18.44 2.14 5.27
CA ASN A 191 -17.42 1.93 6.29
C ASN A 191 -16.61 3.20 6.60
N ILE A 192 -16.36 4.06 5.60
CA ILE A 192 -15.73 5.38 5.81
C ILE A 192 -16.66 6.31 6.62
N ASP A 193 -17.94 6.30 6.31
CA ASP A 193 -18.94 7.10 7.02
C ASP A 193 -19.10 6.63 8.47
N ASP A 194 -19.15 5.31 8.69
CA ASP A 194 -19.15 4.70 10.02
C ASP A 194 -17.88 5.05 10.80
N TYR A 195 -16.70 4.99 10.17
CA TYR A 195 -15.45 5.47 10.78
C TYR A 195 -15.57 6.93 11.25
N THR A 196 -16.06 7.80 10.38
CA THR A 196 -16.16 9.25 10.65
C THR A 196 -17.14 9.52 11.78
N ARG A 197 -18.28 8.82 11.77
CA ARG A 197 -19.31 8.91 12.82
C ARG A 197 -18.81 8.39 14.16
N ILE A 198 -18.17 7.22 14.20
CA ILE A 198 -17.71 6.63 15.47
C ILE A 198 -16.55 7.45 16.04
N SER A 199 -15.58 7.85 15.22
CA SER A 199 -14.43 8.63 15.69
C SER A 199 -14.81 10.01 16.21
N SER A 200 -15.90 10.62 15.74
CA SER A 200 -16.40 11.90 16.27
C SER A 200 -17.07 11.79 17.64
N MET A 201 -17.49 10.59 18.03
CA MET A 201 -18.07 10.31 19.35
C MET A 201 -17.01 10.09 20.44
N CYS A 202 -15.73 9.98 20.06
CA CYS A 202 -14.58 9.82 20.96
C CYS A 202 -13.88 11.19 21.15
N ASN A 203 -13.84 11.69 22.39
CA ASN A 203 -13.29 12.99 22.80
C ASN A 203 -12.54 12.90 24.15
#